data_AF-A0A4R8FFW3-F1
#
_entry.id   AF-A0A4R8FFW3-F1
#
_cell.length_a   1.000
_cell.length_b   1.000
_cell.length_c   1.000
_cell.angle_alpha   90.00
_cell.angle_beta   90.00
_cell.angle_gamma   90.00
#
_symmetry.space_group_name_H-M   'P 1'
#
loop_
_entity.id
_entity.type
_entity.pdbx_description
1 polymer ?
#
loop_
_entity_poly.entity_id
_entity_poly.type
_entity_poly.pdbx_seq_one_letter_code
_entity_poly.pdbx_strand_id
1 'polypeptide(L)'
;MAVTHIAGVAITFPTNEMGHDSAPILSRVSGKYHDVVLRLGWLMGKPVMTAGIHRHDGQTQTQVTLESTEVRLMHEQTLKREIVGLMQPHYAATLQGWLDSGLYDPFTRFSDSRHRQTA
;
A
#
# COMPACT_ATOMS: atom_id res chain seq x y z
N MET A 1 -19.35 -6.82 4.49
CA MET A 1 -18.03 -6.22 4.82
C MET A 1 -17.26 -7.22 5.64
N ALA A 2 -16.09 -7.65 5.17
CA ALA A 2 -15.20 -8.52 5.94
C ALA A 2 -14.15 -7.67 6.67
N VAL A 3 -13.58 -8.25 7.73
CA VAL A 3 -12.50 -7.66 8.51
C VAL A 3 -11.36 -8.65 8.54
N THR A 4 -10.15 -8.17 8.25
CA THR A 4 -8.90 -8.91 8.45
C THR A 4 -7.97 -8.10 9.34
N HIS A 5 -6.92 -8.74 9.85
CA HIS A 5 -5.94 -8.09 10.70
C HIS A 5 -4.56 -8.20 10.08
N ILE A 6 -3.86 -7.08 9.97
CA ILE A 6 -2.44 -7.02 9.59
C ILE A 6 -1.72 -6.28 10.71
N ALA A 7 -0.79 -6.96 11.39
CA ALA A 7 0.01 -6.36 12.47
C ALA A 7 -0.82 -5.71 13.61
N GLY A 8 -1.99 -6.25 13.92
CA GLY A 8 -2.91 -5.68 14.92
C GLY A 8 -3.79 -4.53 14.40
N VAL A 9 -3.63 -4.12 13.14
CA VAL A 9 -4.51 -3.15 12.47
C VAL A 9 -5.71 -3.88 11.86
N ALA A 10 -6.92 -3.49 12.26
CA ALA A 10 -8.14 -3.96 11.63
C ALA A 10 -8.32 -3.31 10.24
N ILE A 11 -8.46 -4.15 9.22
CA ILE A 11 -8.67 -3.75 7.83
C ILE A 11 -10.05 -4.24 7.41
N THR A 12 -10.99 -3.32 7.26
CA THR A 12 -12.31 -3.59 6.69
C THR A 12 -12.25 -3.52 5.17
N PHE A 13 -12.93 -4.41 4.47
CA PHE A 13 -12.95 -4.44 3.01
C PHE A 13 -14.28 -5.00 2.47
N PRO A 14 -14.68 -4.60 1.25
CA PRO A 14 -15.82 -5.21 0.59
C PRO A 14 -15.51 -6.69 0.31
N THR A 15 -16.39 -7.57 0.78
CA THR A 15 -16.45 -8.96 0.34
C THR A 15 -16.98 -8.96 -1.08
N ASN A 16 -16.11 -9.01 -2.09
CA ASN A 16 -16.57 -9.20 -3.46
C ASN A 16 -17.26 -10.57 -3.54
N GLU A 17 -18.52 -10.59 -3.97
CA GLU A 17 -19.26 -11.83 -4.29
C GLU A 17 -18.68 -12.55 -5.53
N MET A 18 -17.77 -11.88 -6.27
CA MET A 18 -17.09 -12.43 -7.43
C MET A 18 -15.66 -12.87 -7.11
N GLY A 19 -15.53 -14.02 -6.44
CA GLY A 19 -14.30 -14.82 -6.42
C GLY A 19 -13.08 -14.20 -5.71
N HIS A 20 -12.24 -15.06 -5.17
CA HIS A 20 -10.98 -14.69 -4.50
C HIS A 20 -9.94 -13.99 -5.41
N ASP A 21 -10.25 -13.73 -6.68
CA ASP A 21 -9.28 -13.33 -7.71
C ASP A 21 -9.12 -11.81 -7.87
N SER A 22 -10.01 -10.99 -7.31
CA SER A 22 -9.88 -9.53 -7.37
C SER A 22 -9.52 -8.95 -5.99
N ALA A 23 -8.22 -8.68 -5.77
CA ALA A 23 -7.71 -8.01 -4.58
C ALA A 23 -8.44 -6.65 -4.38
N PRO A 24 -9.31 -6.48 -3.34
CA PRO A 24 -10.15 -5.31 -3.22
C PRO A 24 -9.31 -4.04 -2.98
N ILE A 25 -9.74 -2.93 -3.60
CA ILE A 25 -9.10 -1.63 -3.40
C ILE A 25 -9.51 -1.10 -2.03
N LEU A 26 -8.53 -0.85 -1.17
CA LEU A 26 -8.72 -0.28 0.17
C LEU A 26 -8.71 1.25 0.13
N SER A 27 -7.85 1.83 -0.69
CA SER A 27 -7.62 3.26 -0.76
C SER A 27 -6.96 3.62 -2.09
N ARG A 28 -7.28 4.79 -2.62
CA ARG A 28 -6.57 5.37 -3.76
C ARG A 28 -6.38 6.86 -3.55
N VAL A 29 -5.29 7.40 -4.06
CA VAL A 29 -5.09 8.84 -4.19
C VAL A 29 -4.37 9.11 -5.50
N SER A 30 -4.75 10.22 -6.14
CA SER A 30 -3.99 10.76 -7.27
C SER A 30 -3.31 12.04 -6.84
N GLY A 31 -2.02 12.16 -7.14
CA GLY A 31 -1.16 13.22 -6.64
C GLY A 31 -0.55 14.06 -7.74
N LYS A 32 0.25 15.04 -7.32
CA LYS A 32 1.04 15.85 -8.26
C LYS A 32 2.13 15.00 -8.93
N TYR A 33 2.82 14.17 -8.16
CA TYR A 33 3.98 13.39 -8.62
C TYR A 33 3.71 11.89 -8.70
N HIS A 34 2.81 11.38 -7.84
CA HIS A 34 2.56 9.96 -7.68
C HIS A 34 1.07 9.67 -7.53
N ASP A 35 0.60 8.66 -8.24
CA ASP A 35 -0.67 7.99 -7.99
C ASP A 35 -0.40 6.73 -7.15
N VAL A 36 -1.24 6.51 -6.13
CA VAL A 36 -1.09 5.38 -5.20
C VAL A 36 -2.42 4.65 -5.07
N VAL A 37 -2.40 3.33 -5.24
CA VAL A 37 -3.55 2.43 -5.05
C VAL A 37 -3.17 1.33 -4.07
N LEU A 38 -3.86 1.26 -2.95
CA LEU A 38 -3.70 0.21 -1.94
C LEU A 38 -4.74 -0.88 -2.12
N ARG A 39 -4.30 -2.13 -2.08
CA ARG A 39 -5.15 -3.32 -2.19
C ARG A 39 -4.88 -4.30 -1.07
N LEU A 40 -5.89 -5.10 -0.74
CA LEU A 40 -5.74 -6.26 0.13
C LEU A 40 -5.55 -7.52 -0.73
N GLY A 41 -4.49 -8.26 -0.49
CA GLY A 41 -4.24 -9.57 -1.10
C GLY A 41 -4.04 -10.66 -0.06
N TRP A 42 -3.83 -11.88 -0.56
CA TRP A 42 -3.49 -13.05 0.26
C TRP A 42 -2.21 -13.68 -0.27
N LEU A 43 -1.23 -13.90 0.60
CA LEU A 43 0.02 -14.60 0.28
C LEU A 43 0.20 -15.74 1.27
N MET A 44 0.29 -16.98 0.77
CA MET A 44 0.39 -18.19 1.62
C MET A 44 -0.69 -18.24 2.72
N GLY A 45 -1.93 -17.84 2.38
CA GLY A 45 -3.05 -17.79 3.32
C GLY A 45 -3.01 -16.65 4.35
N LYS A 46 -2.03 -15.74 4.28
CA LYS A 46 -1.90 -14.58 5.17
C LYS A 46 -2.29 -13.27 4.47
N PRO A 47 -2.94 -12.33 5.17
CA PRO A 47 -3.38 -11.09 4.56
C PRO A 47 -2.16 -10.20 4.33
N VAL A 48 -2.07 -9.64 3.13
CA VAL A 48 -1.00 -8.69 2.77
C VAL A 48 -1.61 -7.45 2.16
N MET A 49 -0.99 -6.30 2.42
CA MET A 49 -1.36 -5.05 1.75
C MET A 49 -0.38 -4.80 0.62
N THR A 50 -0.88 -4.52 -0.57
CA THR A 50 -0.05 -4.18 -1.73
C THR A 50 -0.32 -2.74 -2.15
N ALA A 51 0.75 -2.04 -2.53
CA ALA A 51 0.70 -0.68 -3.06
C ALA A 51 1.11 -0.71 -4.54
N GLY A 52 0.18 -0.34 -5.42
CA GLY A 52 0.49 0.04 -6.79
C GLY A 52 0.82 1.52 -6.82
N ILE A 53 2.00 1.87 -7.32
CA ILE A 53 2.53 3.24 -7.32
C ILE A 53 2.90 3.60 -8.75
N HIS A 54 2.32 4.67 -9.28
CA HIS A 54 2.62 5.21 -10.59
C HIS A 54 3.25 6.59 -10.42
N ARG A 55 4.48 6.74 -10.91
CA ARG A 55 5.23 7.99 -10.91
C ARG A 55 5.00 8.69 -12.24
N HIS A 56 4.52 9.92 -12.18
CA HIS A 56 4.22 10.71 -13.38
C HIS A 56 5.49 11.13 -14.13
N ASP A 57 6.54 11.41 -13.37
CA ASP A 57 7.87 11.66 -13.92
C ASP A 57 8.52 10.34 -14.38
N GLY A 58 8.90 10.28 -15.65
CA GLY A 58 9.41 9.07 -16.29
C GLY A 58 8.36 7.97 -16.55
N GLN A 59 7.09 8.20 -16.22
CA GLN A 59 5.97 7.26 -16.46
C GLN A 59 6.25 5.83 -15.95
N THR A 60 6.88 5.72 -14.78
CA THR A 60 7.24 4.42 -14.20
C THR A 60 6.17 3.94 -13.23
N GLN A 61 5.87 2.63 -13.27
CA GLN A 61 4.95 1.99 -12.36
C GLN A 61 5.66 0.86 -11.59
N THR A 62 5.34 0.73 -10.31
CA THR A 62 5.79 -0.38 -9.48
C THR A 62 4.64 -0.90 -8.61
N GLN A 63 4.76 -2.15 -8.18
CA GLN A 63 3.88 -2.76 -7.20
C GLN A 63 4.72 -3.40 -6.10
N VAL A 64 4.43 -3.02 -4.86
CA VAL A 64 5.18 -3.49 -3.68
C VAL A 64 4.24 -4.06 -2.64
N THR A 65 4.67 -5.13 -1.98
CA THR A 65 3.99 -5.64 -0.79
C THR A 65 4.50 -4.86 0.41
N LEU A 66 3.57 -4.25 1.15
CA LEU A 66 3.90 -3.50 2.36
C LEU A 66 4.22 -4.47 3.50
N GLU A 67 5.26 -4.17 4.25
CA GLU A 67 5.60 -4.89 5.46
C GLU A 67 4.54 -4.63 6.54
N SER A 68 4.39 -5.59 7.46
CA SER A 68 3.48 -5.48 8.60
C SER A 68 3.75 -4.21 9.44
N THR A 69 5.03 -3.84 9.59
CA THR A 69 5.49 -2.63 10.26
C THR A 69 5.09 -1.36 9.51
N GLU A 70 5.23 -1.35 8.17
CA GLU A 70 4.82 -0.23 7.31
C GLU A 70 3.30 -0.01 7.39
N VAL A 71 2.50 -1.09 7.39
CA VAL A 71 1.03 -1.01 7.56
C VAL A 71 0.66 -0.42 8.93
N ARG A 72 1.34 -0.84 10.00
CA ARG A 72 1.10 -0.30 11.35
C ARG A 72 1.45 1.18 11.44
N LEU A 73 2.62 1.57 10.95
CA LEU A 73 3.06 2.97 10.95
C LEU A 73 2.12 3.86 10.12
N MET A 74 1.67 3.37 8.97
CA MET A 74 0.72 4.07 8.12
C MET A 74 -0.61 4.28 8.85
N HIS A 75 -1.10 3.26 9.56
CA HIS A 75 -2.30 3.37 10.39
C HIS A 75 -2.14 4.41 11.50
N GLU A 76 -1.06 4.35 12.27
CA GLU A 76 -0.76 5.29 13.36
C GLU A 76 -0.63 6.73 12.87
N GLN A 77 0.03 6.96 11.74
CA GLN A 77 0.14 8.31 11.17
C GLN A 77 -1.19 8.82 10.60
N THR A 78 -2.01 7.93 10.06
CA THR A 78 -3.36 8.29 9.61
C THR A 78 -4.25 8.65 10.80
N LEU A 79 -4.13 7.93 11.94
CA LEU A 79 -4.78 8.28 13.22
C LEU A 79 -4.40 9.69 13.68
N LYS A 80 -3.10 10.02 13.66
CA LYS A 80 -2.58 11.33 14.09
C LYS A 80 -3.06 12.51 13.24
N ARG A 81 -3.56 12.26 12.02
CA ARG A 81 -4.15 13.31 11.16
C ARG A 81 -5.58 13.66 11.57
N GLU A 82 -6.13 13.03 12.61
CA GLU A 82 -7.48 13.26 13.17
C GLU A 82 -8.61 13.18 12.12
N ILE A 83 -8.40 12.43 11.05
CA ILE A 83 -9.44 12.22 10.02
C ILE A 83 -10.42 11.16 10.53
N VAL A 84 -11.35 11.57 11.38
CA VAL A 84 -12.37 10.70 11.99
C VAL A 84 -13.33 10.20 10.90
N GLY A 85 -13.56 8.88 10.85
CA GLY A 85 -14.60 8.24 10.02
C GLY A 85 -14.17 7.73 8.64
N LEU A 86 -12.96 8.05 8.15
CA LEU A 86 -12.49 7.69 6.79
C LEU A 86 -11.06 7.12 6.77
N MET A 87 -10.60 6.54 7.87
CA MET A 87 -9.21 6.14 8.09
C MET A 87 -8.60 5.31 6.95
N GLN A 88 -9.28 4.24 6.52
CA GLN A 88 -8.77 3.39 5.44
C GLN A 88 -8.71 4.09 4.09
N PRO A 89 -9.75 4.82 3.63
CA PRO A 89 -9.67 5.66 2.44
C PRO A 89 -8.44 6.59 2.36
N HIS A 90 -7.86 6.99 3.48
CA HIS A 90 -6.71 7.92 3.51
C HIS A 90 -5.33 7.25 3.59
N TYR A 91 -5.24 5.93 3.68
CA TYR A 91 -3.94 5.24 3.74
C TYR A 91 -3.07 5.54 2.51
N ALA A 92 -3.64 5.59 1.31
CA ALA A 92 -2.89 5.92 0.10
C ALA A 92 -2.34 7.35 0.15
N ALA A 93 -3.06 8.31 0.77
CA ALA A 93 -2.59 9.67 0.98
C ALA A 93 -1.45 9.76 2.02
N THR A 94 -1.43 8.86 3.00
CA THR A 94 -0.30 8.74 3.94
C THR A 94 0.95 8.23 3.22
N LEU A 95 0.82 7.15 2.45
CA LEU A 95 1.93 6.59 1.66
C LEU A 95 2.42 7.58 0.59
N GLN A 96 1.52 8.30 -0.07
CA GLN A 96 1.89 9.39 -0.99
C GLN A 96 2.73 10.46 -0.30
N GLY A 97 2.36 10.87 0.92
CA GLY A 97 3.18 11.80 1.70
C GLY A 97 4.59 11.27 2.01
N TRP A 98 4.76 9.95 2.16
CA TRP A 98 6.08 9.35 2.34
C TRP A 98 6.90 9.35 1.05
N LEU A 99 6.26 9.08 -0.09
CA LEU A 99 6.90 9.18 -1.42
C LEU A 99 7.35 10.62 -1.70
N ASP A 100 6.47 11.60 -1.48
CA ASP A 100 6.74 13.01 -1.77
C ASP A 100 7.82 13.62 -0.85
N SER A 101 7.97 13.09 0.37
CA SER A 101 9.04 13.50 1.31
C SER A 101 10.34 12.70 1.16
N GLY A 102 10.37 11.68 0.28
CA GLY A 102 11.53 10.79 0.12
C GLY A 102 11.77 9.84 1.31
N LEU A 103 10.82 9.74 2.25
CA LEU A 103 10.88 8.79 3.38
C LEU A 103 10.63 7.35 2.94
N TYR A 104 10.03 7.17 1.76
CA TYR A 104 9.78 5.87 1.16
C TYR A 104 10.12 5.94 -0.33
N ASP A 105 10.99 5.05 -0.79
CA ASP A 105 11.32 4.92 -2.22
C ASP A 105 11.21 3.45 -2.67
N PRO A 106 10.12 3.08 -3.35
CA PRO A 106 9.90 1.73 -3.86
C PRO A 106 10.64 1.46 -5.17
N PHE A 107 11.21 2.49 -5.82
CA PHE A 107 11.87 2.37 -7.13
C PHE A 107 13.35 2.01 -7.00
N THR A 108 14.01 2.39 -5.90
CA THR A 108 15.41 2.02 -5.60
C THR A 108 15.57 0.57 -5.16
N ARG A 109 14.55 -0.05 -4.55
CA ARG A 109 14.59 -1.47 -4.13
C ARG A 109 14.80 -2.47 -5.29
N PHE A 110 14.61 -2.06 -6.55
CA PHE A 110 14.77 -2.92 -7.73
C PHE A 110 16.18 -2.90 -8.36
N SER A 111 17.13 -2.08 -7.87
CA SER A 111 18.49 -2.03 -8.45
C SER A 111 19.45 -3.11 -7.91
N ASP A 112 19.23 -3.67 -6.72
CA ASP A 112 20.20 -4.58 -6.09
C ASP A 112 20.04 -6.06 -6.46
N SER A 113 18.88 -6.46 -6.98
CA SER A 113 18.59 -7.89 -7.25
C SER A 113 19.26 -8.43 -8.52
N ARG A 114 19.88 -7.59 -9.36
CA ARG A 114 20.64 -8.04 -10.54
C ARG A 114 22.13 -8.27 -10.29
N HIS A 115 22.68 -7.83 -9.16
CA HIS A 115 24.12 -7.96 -8.90
C HIS A 115 24.54 -9.24 -8.18
N ARG A 116 23.59 -10.09 -7.75
CA ARG A 116 23.87 -11.34 -7.02
C ARG A 116 23.75 -12.62 -7.84
N GLN A 117 23.45 -12.56 -9.13
CA GLN A 117 23.37 -13.74 -10.01
C GLN A 117 24.59 -13.95 -10.92
N THR A 118 25.62 -13.13 -10.79
CA THR A 118 26.89 -13.31 -11.52
C THR A 118 28.07 -13.13 -10.57
N ALA A 119 28.33 -14.13 -9.74
CA ALA A 119 29.62 -14.34 -9.07
C ALA A 119 29.81 -15.84 -8.85
#